data_AF-A0ABC8V1W8-F1
#
_entry.id   AF-A0ABC8V1W8-F1
#
_cell.length_a   1.000
_cell.length_b   1.000
_cell.length_c   1.000
_cell.angle_alpha   90.00
_cell.angle_beta   90.00
_cell.angle_gamma   90.00
#
_symmetry.space_group_name_H-M   'P 1'
#
loop_
_entity.id
_entity.type
_entity.pdbx_description
1 polymer ?
#
loop_
_entity_poly.entity_id
_entity_poly.type
_entity_poly.pdbx_seq_one_letter_code
_entity_poly.pdbx_strand_id
1 'polypeptide(L)'
;CNTGWYGADCSIPSVLSSITEWPQWLRPAQVSVPENARVTENPLYLDAVAEKKRPLIYVYDLPPEFNSLLLEGRHYKLECVNRIYDDRNATIWTDQLYGAQMAIYESILASPYRTLNGEEADYFFVPVLDSCIITRADDAPHLSMQDFAYVIVALSLIKSQIKA
;
A
#
# COMPACT_ATOMS: atom_id res chain seq x y z
N CYS A 1 14.36 -1.43 9.99
CA CYS A 1 13.34 -1.15 11.02
C CYS A 1 13.97 -1.26 12.40
N ASN A 2 13.39 -0.62 13.42
CA ASN A 2 13.80 -0.85 14.81
C ASN A 2 13.49 -2.31 15.19
N THR A 3 14.23 -2.85 16.16
CA THR A 3 13.97 -4.19 16.68
C THR A 3 12.50 -4.31 17.11
N GLY A 4 11.84 -5.36 16.65
CA GLY A 4 10.43 -5.59 16.94
C GLY A 4 9.45 -5.07 15.88
N TRP A 5 9.93 -4.37 14.84
CA TRP A 5 9.11 -3.82 13.76
C TRP A 5 9.58 -4.33 12.39
N TYR A 6 8.65 -4.55 11.47
CA TYR A 6 8.90 -5.03 10.10
C TYR A 6 7.92 -4.44 9.07
N GLY A 7 7.98 -4.94 7.84
CA GLY A 7 7.22 -4.44 6.69
C GLY A 7 7.95 -3.32 5.95
N ALA A 8 7.46 -3.02 4.74
CA ALA A 8 8.06 -2.03 3.84
C ALA A 8 8.21 -0.63 4.47
N ASP A 9 7.27 -0.22 5.34
CA ASP A 9 7.26 1.07 6.04
C ASP A 9 7.68 0.97 7.52
N CYS A 10 8.17 -0.20 7.95
CA CYS A 10 8.53 -0.46 9.35
C CYS A 10 7.39 -0.22 10.36
N SER A 11 6.13 -0.30 9.92
CA SER A 11 4.97 -0.05 10.76
C SER A 11 4.28 -1.33 11.25
N ILE A 12 4.80 -2.52 10.92
CA ILE A 12 4.19 -3.79 11.31
C ILE A 12 4.86 -4.30 12.60
N PRO A 13 4.12 -4.43 13.70
CA PRO A 13 4.64 -4.91 14.96
C PRO A 13 4.82 -6.43 14.94
N SER A 14 5.97 -6.89 15.42
CA SER A 14 6.22 -8.30 15.71
C SER A 14 5.83 -8.64 17.15
N VAL A 15 5.95 -9.94 17.50
CA VAL A 15 5.78 -10.46 18.86
C VAL A 15 6.71 -9.82 19.90
N LEU A 16 7.79 -9.15 19.48
CA LEU A 16 8.74 -8.48 20.38
C LEU A 16 8.32 -7.05 20.75
N SER A 17 7.31 -6.48 20.08
CA SER A 17 6.87 -5.11 20.31
C SER A 17 5.75 -5.05 21.37
N SER A 18 5.79 -4.04 22.25
CA SER A 18 4.72 -3.84 23.22
C SER A 18 3.49 -3.22 22.56
N ILE A 19 2.30 -3.75 22.85
CA ILE A 19 1.01 -3.21 22.37
C ILE A 19 0.84 -1.73 22.77
N THR A 20 1.44 -1.30 23.88
CA THR A 20 1.40 0.11 24.35
C THR A 20 2.13 1.07 23.42
N GLU A 21 3.06 0.58 22.61
CA GLU A 21 3.83 1.36 21.64
C GLU A 21 3.14 1.43 20.28
N TRP A 22 2.08 0.64 20.06
CA TRP A 22 1.43 0.58 18.77
C TRP A 22 0.62 1.86 18.52
N PRO A 23 0.57 2.35 17.26
CA PRO A 23 -0.33 3.43 16.89
C PRO A 23 -1.80 3.08 17.20
N GLN A 24 -2.61 4.08 17.56
CA GLN A 24 -4.00 3.86 17.97
C GLN A 24 -4.84 3.13 16.91
N TRP A 25 -4.59 3.38 15.63
CA TRP A 25 -5.27 2.73 14.51
C TRP A 25 -4.89 1.25 14.33
N LEU A 26 -3.77 0.82 14.92
CA LEU A 26 -3.25 -0.55 14.82
C LEU A 26 -3.57 -1.40 16.05
N ARG A 27 -3.92 -0.76 17.16
CA ARG A 27 -4.29 -1.46 18.38
C ARG A 27 -5.55 -2.30 18.14
N PRO A 28 -5.65 -3.48 18.76
CA PRO A 28 -6.91 -4.23 18.81
C PRO A 28 -8.04 -3.33 19.33
N ALA A 29 -9.28 -3.64 18.93
CA ALA A 29 -10.48 -3.02 19.47
C ALA A 29 -10.36 -2.79 20.97
N GLN A 30 -10.55 -1.56 21.43
CA GLN A 30 -10.82 -1.35 22.84
C GLN A 30 -12.21 -1.92 23.11
N VAL A 31 -12.28 -3.02 23.85
CA VAL A 31 -13.55 -3.60 24.28
C VAL A 31 -14.14 -2.67 25.34
N SER A 32 -15.11 -1.84 24.96
CA SER A 32 -15.92 -1.12 25.94
C SER A 32 -16.86 -2.12 26.60
N VAL A 33 -16.47 -2.64 27.76
CA VAL A 33 -17.37 -3.45 28.59
C VAL A 33 -18.38 -2.50 29.23
N PRO A 34 -19.70 -2.64 28.99
CA PRO A 34 -20.69 -1.86 29.71
C PRO A 34 -20.58 -2.20 31.20
N GLU A 35 -20.48 -1.18 32.06
CA GLU A 35 -20.33 -1.28 33.53
C GLU A 35 -21.40 -2.14 34.24
N ASN A 36 -22.47 -2.52 33.54
CA ASN A 36 -23.61 -3.26 34.09
C ASN A 36 -23.57 -4.76 33.81
N ALA A 37 -22.58 -5.28 33.09
CA ALA A 37 -22.40 -6.72 32.89
C ALA A 37 -21.76 -7.33 34.14
N ARG A 38 -22.62 -7.74 35.09
CA ARG A 38 -22.20 -8.51 36.27
C ARG A 38 -21.39 -9.72 35.81
N VAL A 39 -20.21 -9.85 36.41
CA VAL A 39 -19.23 -10.92 36.24
C VAL A 39 -19.87 -12.26 36.60
N THR A 40 -20.52 -12.88 35.64
CA THR A 40 -20.87 -14.31 35.65
C THR A 40 -20.97 -14.74 34.20
N GLU A 41 -20.11 -15.69 33.83
CA GLU A 41 -20.03 -16.44 32.55
C GLU A 41 -18.84 -16.07 31.64
N ASN A 42 -18.19 -17.14 31.18
CA ASN A 42 -16.83 -17.28 30.65
C ASN A 42 -16.25 -16.12 29.80
N PRO A 43 -14.97 -15.74 30.01
CA PRO A 43 -14.29 -14.66 29.27
C PRO A 43 -13.91 -15.00 27.82
N LEU A 44 -14.39 -16.14 27.29
CA LEU A 44 -13.95 -16.70 26.00
C LEU A 44 -14.68 -16.15 24.77
N TYR A 45 -15.70 -15.31 24.95
CA TYR A 45 -16.49 -14.76 23.85
C TYR A 45 -16.95 -13.32 24.14
N LEU A 46 -15.99 -12.41 24.36
CA LEU A 46 -16.27 -10.98 24.20
C LEU A 46 -16.05 -10.63 22.73
N ASP A 47 -17.14 -10.35 22.02
CA ASP A 47 -17.12 -9.84 20.66
C ASP A 47 -16.59 -8.41 20.68
N ALA A 48 -15.27 -8.32 20.59
CA ALA A 48 -14.49 -7.09 20.63
C ALA A 48 -14.67 -6.33 19.30
N VAL A 49 -15.77 -5.60 19.15
CA VAL A 49 -16.01 -4.81 17.93
C VAL A 49 -15.14 -3.54 17.97
N ALA A 50 -14.03 -3.54 17.24
CA ALA A 50 -13.30 -2.30 16.95
C ALA A 50 -14.13 -1.48 15.97
N GLU A 51 -14.42 -0.22 16.31
CA GLU A 51 -14.86 0.74 15.30
C GLU A 51 -13.68 1.13 14.40
N LYS A 52 -13.35 0.27 13.42
CA LYS A 52 -12.40 0.60 12.35
C LYS A 52 -13.12 1.32 11.22
N LYS A 53 -12.46 2.33 10.64
CA LYS A 53 -12.98 3.07 9.49
C LYS A 53 -12.93 2.17 8.26
N ARG A 54 -14.09 1.78 7.72
CA ARG A 54 -14.20 0.93 6.52
C ARG A 54 -14.13 1.76 5.23
N PRO A 55 -13.58 1.20 4.13
CA PRO A 55 -13.19 -0.20 3.94
C PRO A 55 -11.83 -0.58 4.56
N LEU A 56 -11.69 -1.83 4.99
CA LEU A 56 -10.43 -2.39 5.45
C LEU A 56 -9.63 -2.98 4.30
N ILE A 57 -8.37 -2.57 4.18
CA ILE A 57 -7.46 -2.98 3.10
C ILE A 57 -6.29 -3.74 3.71
N TYR A 58 -6.18 -5.03 3.40
CA TYR A 58 -5.00 -5.82 3.74
C TYR A 58 -3.92 -5.63 2.67
N VAL A 59 -2.75 -5.16 3.10
CA VAL A 59 -1.61 -4.92 2.22
C VAL A 59 -0.63 -6.06 2.36
N TYR A 60 -0.33 -6.74 1.25
CA TYR A 60 0.66 -7.82 1.24
C TYR A 60 2.07 -7.28 1.48
N ASP A 61 2.77 -7.91 2.42
CA ASP A 61 4.22 -7.73 2.60
C ASP A 61 4.95 -8.59 1.56
N LEU A 62 5.03 -8.07 0.33
CA LEU A 62 5.63 -8.78 -0.80
C LEU A 62 7.16 -8.78 -0.63
N PRO A 63 7.84 -9.94 -0.77
CA PRO A 63 9.29 -9.98 -0.71
C PRO A 63 9.93 -9.07 -1.78
N PRO A 64 11.00 -8.33 -1.42
CA PRO A 64 11.58 -7.31 -2.31
C PRO A 64 12.12 -7.87 -3.62
N GLU A 65 12.41 -9.17 -3.69
CA GLU A 65 12.91 -9.86 -4.89
C GLU A 65 11.88 -9.79 -6.04
N PHE A 66 10.59 -9.85 -5.74
CA PHE A 66 9.53 -9.77 -6.76
C PHE A 66 9.49 -8.40 -7.44
N ASN A 67 9.64 -7.32 -6.67
CA ASN A 67 9.65 -5.95 -7.20
C ASN A 67 10.98 -5.62 -7.87
N SER A 68 12.10 -6.11 -7.32
CA SER A 68 13.44 -5.87 -7.86
C SER A 68 13.60 -6.51 -9.25
N LEU A 69 13.12 -7.73 -9.44
CA LEU A 69 13.17 -8.42 -10.74
C LEU A 69 12.47 -7.64 -11.86
N LEU A 70 11.32 -7.01 -11.55
CA LEU A 70 10.60 -6.20 -12.54
C LEU A 70 11.35 -4.91 -12.91
N LEU A 71 12.00 -4.30 -11.92
CA LEU A 71 12.83 -3.10 -12.10
C LEU A 71 14.16 -3.40 -12.82
N GLU A 72 14.75 -4.57 -12.62
CA GLU A 72 15.95 -5.02 -13.33
C GLU A 72 15.75 -5.07 -14.85
N GLY A 73 14.55 -5.43 -15.31
CA GLY A 73 14.23 -5.45 -16.73
C GLY A 73 14.13 -4.07 -17.41
N ARG A 74 14.41 -2.96 -16.71
CA ARG A 74 14.21 -1.61 -17.25
C ARG A 74 15.08 -1.36 -18.47
N HIS A 75 14.46 -0.84 -19.53
CA HIS A 75 15.17 -0.60 -20.78
C HIS A 75 15.99 0.68 -20.68
N TYR A 76 15.43 1.71 -20.03
CA TYR A 76 16.10 2.97 -19.81
C TYR A 76 16.27 3.30 -18.33
N LYS A 77 17.42 3.90 -17.98
CA LYS A 77 17.79 4.19 -16.58
C LYS A 77 16.87 5.21 -15.88
N LEU A 78 16.13 6.02 -16.65
CA LEU A 78 15.18 7.02 -16.13
C LEU A 78 13.72 6.55 -16.19
N GLU A 79 13.48 5.30 -16.58
CA GLU A 79 12.18 4.66 -16.44
C GLU A 79 11.99 4.08 -15.04
N CYS A 80 10.73 4.01 -14.63
CA CYS A 80 10.24 3.44 -13.37
C CYS A 80 10.87 4.11 -12.15
N VAL A 81 10.92 5.44 -12.17
CA VAL A 81 11.40 6.27 -11.07
C VAL A 81 10.39 7.36 -10.75
N ASN A 82 10.28 7.73 -9.47
CA ASN A 82 9.34 8.78 -9.03
C ASN A 82 9.79 10.17 -9.46
N ARG A 83 11.11 10.43 -9.44
CA ARG A 83 11.71 11.73 -9.76
C ARG A 83 13.10 11.58 -10.35
N ILE A 84 13.52 12.58 -11.09
CA ILE A 84 14.89 12.79 -11.57
C ILE A 84 15.37 14.19 -11.16
N TYR A 85 16.66 14.46 -11.36
CA TYR A 85 17.26 15.76 -11.09
C TYR A 85 17.86 16.35 -12.37
N ASP A 86 17.70 17.65 -12.57
CA ASP A 86 18.36 18.38 -13.65
C ASP A 86 19.82 18.74 -13.30
N ASP A 87 20.48 19.43 -14.22
CA ASP A 87 21.84 19.95 -14.07
C ASP A 87 21.99 20.98 -12.94
N ARG A 88 20.87 21.50 -12.42
CA ARG A 88 20.79 22.46 -11.31
C ARG A 88 20.34 21.80 -10.01
N ASN A 89 20.28 20.46 -9.95
CA ASN A 89 19.73 19.68 -8.83
C ASN A 89 18.26 19.99 -8.52
N ALA A 90 17.50 20.59 -9.45
CA ALA A 90 16.08 20.77 -9.29
C ALA A 90 15.36 19.42 -9.47
N THR A 91 14.30 19.20 -8.68
CA THR A 91 13.50 17.97 -8.78
C THR A 91 12.54 18.06 -9.95
N ILE A 92 12.61 17.06 -10.83
CA ILE A 92 11.64 16.85 -11.92
C ILE A 92 10.86 15.59 -11.59
N TRP A 93 9.55 15.74 -11.37
CA TRP A 93 8.64 14.60 -11.19
C TRP A 93 8.38 13.93 -12.54
N THR A 94 8.49 12.61 -12.58
CA THR A 94 8.18 11.87 -13.81
C THR A 94 6.67 11.80 -14.00
N ASP A 95 6.24 11.70 -15.26
CA ASP A 95 4.85 11.47 -15.62
C ASP A 95 4.52 9.98 -15.79
N GLN A 96 5.39 9.11 -15.31
CA GLN A 96 5.22 7.66 -15.41
C GLN A 96 4.24 7.15 -14.34
N LEU A 97 3.50 6.10 -14.67
CA LEU A 97 2.49 5.51 -13.79
C LEU A 97 3.08 4.90 -12.51
N TYR A 98 4.36 4.54 -12.56
CA TYR A 98 5.13 4.09 -11.41
C TYR A 98 5.01 5.03 -10.21
N GLY A 99 5.15 6.34 -10.44
CA GLY A 99 5.00 7.33 -9.38
C GLY A 99 3.60 7.34 -8.76
N ALA A 100 2.55 7.18 -9.58
CA ALA A 100 1.18 7.10 -9.09
C ALA A 100 0.93 5.81 -8.27
N GLN A 101 1.47 4.67 -8.71
CA GLN A 101 1.36 3.41 -7.97
C GLN A 101 2.08 3.48 -6.62
N MET A 102 3.27 4.08 -6.58
CA MET A 102 3.99 4.35 -5.34
C MET A 102 3.21 5.28 -4.40
N ALA A 103 2.63 6.36 -4.94
CA ALA A 103 1.82 7.29 -4.15
C ALA A 103 0.59 6.59 -3.54
N ILE A 104 -0.12 5.74 -4.29
CA ILE A 104 -1.24 4.95 -3.77
C ILE A 104 -0.76 3.98 -2.68
N TYR A 105 0.35 3.29 -2.92
CA TYR A 105 0.90 2.34 -1.96
C TYR A 105 1.25 3.01 -0.64
N GLU A 106 2.02 4.10 -0.67
CA GLU A 106 2.38 4.89 0.52
C GLU A 106 1.14 5.46 1.22
N SER A 107 0.16 5.95 0.44
CA SER A 107 -1.09 6.48 0.99
C SER A 107 -1.89 5.42 1.75
N ILE A 108 -1.98 4.19 1.21
CA ILE A 108 -2.66 3.08 1.90
C ILE A 108 -1.89 2.70 3.16
N LEU A 109 -0.56 2.59 3.09
CA LEU A 109 0.29 2.24 4.23
C LEU A 109 0.11 3.19 5.42
N ALA A 110 -0.04 4.49 5.14
CA ALA A 110 -0.27 5.54 6.13
C ALA A 110 -1.74 5.75 6.52
N SER A 111 -2.69 5.05 5.89
CA SER A 111 -4.12 5.28 6.09
C SER A 111 -4.71 4.49 7.27
N PRO A 112 -5.78 5.00 7.91
CA PRO A 112 -6.53 4.24 8.92
C PRO A 112 -7.38 3.09 8.32
N TYR A 113 -7.38 2.96 7.00
CA TYR A 113 -8.07 1.89 6.27
C TYR A 113 -7.21 0.62 6.17
N ARG A 114 -5.91 0.70 6.44
CA ARG A 114 -5.03 -0.48 6.42
C ARG A 114 -5.33 -1.42 7.59
N THR A 115 -5.39 -2.72 7.30
CA THR A 115 -5.41 -3.78 8.31
C THR A 115 -4.22 -4.73 8.19
N LEU A 116 -3.80 -5.28 9.33
CA LEU A 116 -2.83 -6.39 9.42
C LEU A 116 -3.50 -7.76 9.52
N ASN A 117 -4.83 -7.81 9.62
CA ASN A 117 -5.58 -9.06 9.65
C ASN A 117 -6.33 -9.24 8.32
N GLY A 118 -5.92 -10.24 7.54
CA GLY A 118 -6.55 -10.57 6.27
C GLY A 118 -7.98 -11.09 6.39
N GLU A 119 -8.38 -11.64 7.54
CA GLU A 119 -9.72 -12.20 7.74
C GLU A 119 -10.80 -11.14 7.88
N GLU A 120 -10.46 -9.94 8.36
CA GLU A 120 -11.40 -8.81 8.50
C GLU A 120 -11.38 -7.86 7.30
N ALA A 121 -10.50 -8.10 6.32
CA ALA A 121 -10.27 -7.20 5.20
C ALA A 121 -11.44 -7.21 4.21
N ASP A 122 -11.87 -6.03 3.78
CA ASP A 122 -12.85 -5.87 2.71
C ASP A 122 -12.15 -5.97 1.32
N TYR A 123 -10.89 -5.53 1.24
CA TYR A 123 -10.07 -5.58 0.03
C TYR A 123 -8.63 -6.02 0.32
N PHE A 124 -7.99 -6.54 -0.72
CA PHE A 124 -6.59 -6.95 -0.70
C PHE A 124 -5.80 -6.13 -1.71
N PHE A 125 -4.67 -5.56 -1.27
CA PHE A 125 -3.76 -4.80 -2.12
C PHE A 125 -2.39 -5.49 -2.18
N VAL A 126 -1.94 -5.82 -3.39
CA VAL A 126 -0.64 -6.45 -3.63
C VAL A 126 0.27 -5.44 -4.35
N PRO A 127 1.36 -4.96 -3.71
CA PRO A 127 2.22 -3.93 -4.29
C PRO A 127 3.27 -4.51 -5.26
N VAL A 128 2.81 -5.00 -6.42
CA VAL A 128 3.68 -5.64 -7.45
C VAL A 128 4.49 -4.62 -8.27
N LEU A 129 4.15 -3.33 -8.20
CA LEU A 129 4.88 -2.23 -8.88
C LEU A 129 5.02 -2.43 -10.41
N ASP A 130 4.04 -3.09 -11.01
CA ASP A 130 3.97 -3.51 -12.41
C ASP A 130 3.65 -2.40 -13.40
N SER A 131 3.27 -1.20 -12.95
CA SER A 131 3.05 -0.06 -13.82
C SER A 131 4.30 0.35 -14.63
N CYS A 132 5.48 -0.10 -14.19
CA CYS A 132 6.74 -0.06 -14.94
C CYS A 132 6.71 -0.86 -16.26
N ILE A 133 5.90 -1.92 -16.33
CA ILE A 133 5.76 -2.78 -17.52
C ILE A 133 4.85 -2.12 -18.57
N ILE A 134 3.88 -1.30 -18.14
CA ILE A 134 2.95 -0.62 -19.06
C ILE A 134 3.73 0.29 -20.02
N THR A 135 4.70 1.05 -19.53
CA THR A 135 5.57 1.88 -20.37
C THR A 135 6.39 1.03 -21.34
N ARG A 136 6.87 -0.16 -20.92
CA ARG A 136 7.56 -1.10 -21.84
C ARG A 136 6.66 -1.65 -22.94
N ALA A 137 5.39 -1.92 -22.62
CA ALA A 137 4.43 -2.41 -23.62
C ALA A 137 4.15 -1.33 -24.68
N ASP A 138 4.08 -0.06 -24.27
CA ASP A 138 3.93 1.09 -25.18
C ASP A 138 5.18 1.29 -26.06
N ASP A 139 6.38 1.16 -25.48
CA ASP A 139 7.66 1.31 -26.20
C ASP A 139 8.06 0.08 -27.04
N ALA A 140 7.32 -1.02 -26.94
CA ALA A 140 7.57 -2.25 -27.69
C ALA A 140 6.67 -2.30 -28.94
N PRO A 141 7.17 -2.00 -30.14
CA PRO A 141 6.35 -1.90 -31.36
C PRO A 141 5.69 -3.23 -31.80
N HIS A 142 6.06 -4.35 -31.17
CA HIS A 142 5.47 -5.67 -31.40
C HIS A 142 4.33 -6.01 -30.41
N LEU A 143 4.16 -5.23 -29.35
CA LEU A 143 3.04 -5.31 -28.41
C LEU A 143 2.04 -4.22 -28.79
N SER A 144 1.05 -4.57 -29.61
CA SER A 144 0.00 -3.64 -30.01
C SER A 144 -0.83 -3.19 -28.79
N MET A 145 -0.67 -1.94 -28.37
CA MET A 145 -1.48 -1.31 -27.31
C MET A 145 -2.90 -0.92 -27.77
N GLN A 146 -3.30 -1.23 -29.01
CA GLN A 146 -4.62 -0.88 -29.56
C GLN A 146 -5.80 -1.46 -28.76
N ASP A 147 -5.60 -2.61 -28.13
CA ASP A 147 -6.63 -3.28 -27.31
C ASP A 147 -6.76 -2.68 -25.88
N PHE A 148 -5.83 -1.82 -25.46
CA PHE A 148 -5.77 -1.22 -24.12
C PHE A 148 -6.16 0.27 -24.08
N ALA A 149 -6.84 0.78 -25.12
CA ALA A 149 -7.28 2.19 -25.19
C ALA A 149 -8.08 2.65 -23.95
N TYR A 150 -8.89 1.76 -23.36
CA TYR A 150 -9.63 2.03 -22.12
C TYR A 150 -8.72 2.28 -20.91
N VAL A 151 -7.58 1.58 -20.83
CA VAL A 151 -6.60 1.75 -19.75
C VAL A 151 -5.92 3.11 -19.87
N ILE A 152 -5.59 3.57 -21.08
CA ILE A 152 -5.01 4.89 -21.33
C ILE A 152 -5.96 6.02 -20.88
N VAL A 153 -7.26 5.91 -21.18
CA VAL A 153 -8.27 6.90 -20.75
C VAL A 153 -8.42 6.91 -19.23
N ALA A 154 -8.50 5.74 -18.59
CA ALA A 154 -8.59 5.66 -17.14
C ALA A 154 -7.36 6.25 -16.43
N LEU A 155 -6.16 6.01 -16.95
CA LEU A 155 -4.91 6.52 -16.39
C LEU A 155 -4.72 8.02 -16.59
N SER A 156 -5.16 8.57 -17.73
CA SER A 156 -5.14 10.01 -17.96
C SER A 156 -6.15 10.75 -17.07
N LEU A 157 -7.29 10.13 -16.76
CA LEU A 157 -8.22 10.63 -15.74
C LEU A 157 -7.60 10.57 -14.34
N ILE A 158 -6.93 9.48 -13.95
CA ILE A 158 -6.24 9.38 -12.65
C ILE A 158 -5.12 10.44 -12.54
N LYS A 159 -4.32 10.64 -13.61
CA LYS A 159 -3.31 11.71 -13.68
C LYS A 159 -3.90 13.11 -13.47
N SER A 160 -5.15 13.36 -13.91
CA SER A 160 -5.83 14.65 -13.70
C SER A 160 -6.21 14.90 -12.23
N GLN A 161 -6.47 13.82 -11.47
CA GLN A 161 -6.92 13.90 -10.08
C GLN A 161 -5.77 13.99 -9.06
N ILE A 162 -4.55 13.57 -9.43
CA ILE A 162 -3.36 13.60 -8.55
C ILE A 162 -2.63 14.97 -8.63
N LYS A 163 -2.92 15.80 -9.63
CA LYS A 163 -2.33 17.14 -9.81
C LYS A 163 -3.00 18.26 -9.00
N ALA A 164 -3.84 17.93 -8.01
CA ALA A 164 -4.51 18.90 -7.13
C ALA A 164 -3.77 19.06 -5.80
#